data_AF-A0A956YZD3-F1
#
_entry.id   AF-A0A956YZD3-F1
#
_cell.length_a   1.000
_cell.length_b   1.000
_cell.length_c   1.000
_cell.angle_alpha   90.00
_cell.angle_beta   90.00
_cell.angle_gamma   90.00
#
_symmetry.space_group_name_H-M   'P 1'
#
loop_
_entity.id
_entity.type
_entity.pdbx_description
1 polymer ?
#
loop_
_entity_poly.entity_id
_entity_poly.type
_entity_poly.pdbx_seq_one_letter_code
_entity_poly.pdbx_strand_id
1 'polypeptide(L)'
;EKLPLILDGIDQLTPDDIQTLQSQMSAPAVDVDEAEAQKRTEAIAKNDAHFLLNGMVCMEQLPFEDVQTALALKNDLTIPALATTDSGLATEVGNCTNYPMGEPDPTYHEPVNSDIPTLILQGEFDTRTPIGNGRSLSEQLSNDTLVIIPQVGHEIWTSATSCVGQISIAFISNPEQAPDLSCLAQRQEHFSLPDEPLTSSE
;
A
#
# COMPACT_ATOMS: atom_id res chain seq x y z
N GLU A 1 -5.73 4.09 -14.82
CA GLU A 1 -5.68 2.77 -14.16
C GLU A 1 -6.17 2.92 -12.74
N LYS A 2 -6.73 1.86 -12.16
CA LYS A 2 -7.19 1.86 -10.76
C LYS A 2 -6.02 1.44 -9.86
N LEU A 3 -5.80 2.14 -8.75
CA LEU A 3 -4.75 1.82 -7.77
C LEU A 3 -5.18 0.67 -6.84
N PRO A 4 -4.30 0.17 -5.95
CA PRO A 4 -4.57 -1.07 -5.26
C PRO A 4 -4.59 -1.03 -3.74
N LEU A 5 -5.39 -1.98 -3.26
CA LEU A 5 -5.74 -2.28 -1.89
C LEU A 5 -4.57 -2.72 -1.02
N ILE A 6 -4.83 -2.65 0.28
CA ILE A 6 -4.26 -3.57 1.25
C ILE A 6 -4.65 -5.00 0.81
N LEU A 7 -3.66 -5.78 0.38
CA LEU A 7 -3.87 -7.09 -0.25
C LEU A 7 -4.40 -8.18 0.69
N ASP A 8 -4.57 -7.85 1.97
CA ASP A 8 -4.81 -8.80 3.03
C ASP A 8 -6.24 -9.38 2.99
N GLY A 9 -6.36 -10.69 3.26
CA GLY A 9 -7.63 -11.38 3.41
C GLY A 9 -8.44 -11.59 2.12
N ILE A 10 -7.96 -11.12 0.96
CA ILE A 10 -8.65 -11.23 -0.33
C ILE A 10 -8.87 -12.71 -0.74
N ASP A 11 -7.94 -13.61 -0.40
CA ASP A 11 -8.06 -15.04 -0.70
C ASP A 11 -9.24 -15.75 -0.02
N GLN A 12 -9.79 -15.15 1.03
CA GLN A 12 -10.92 -15.70 1.77
C GLN A 12 -12.27 -15.30 1.16
N LEU A 13 -12.27 -14.45 0.14
CA LEU A 13 -13.47 -13.93 -0.50
C LEU A 13 -14.00 -14.90 -1.56
N THR A 14 -15.28 -15.23 -1.47
CA THR A 14 -16.00 -15.93 -2.52
C THR A 14 -16.33 -14.97 -3.68
N PRO A 15 -16.67 -15.46 -4.89
CA PRO A 15 -17.15 -14.60 -5.97
C PRO A 15 -18.34 -13.71 -5.58
N ASP A 16 -19.23 -14.20 -4.73
CA ASP A 16 -20.37 -13.44 -4.21
C ASP A 16 -19.92 -12.34 -3.23
N ASP A 17 -18.90 -12.60 -2.42
CA ASP A 17 -18.29 -11.58 -1.55
C ASP A 17 -17.63 -10.47 -2.38
N ILE A 18 -16.91 -10.84 -3.44
CA ILE A 18 -16.28 -9.88 -4.36
C ILE A 18 -17.34 -8.98 -5.00
N GLN A 19 -18.43 -9.57 -5.52
CA GLN A 19 -19.51 -8.80 -6.13
C GLN A 19 -20.19 -7.87 -5.13
N THR A 20 -20.38 -8.34 -3.89
CA THR A 20 -20.97 -7.55 -2.80
C THR A 20 -20.08 -6.36 -2.44
N LEU A 21 -18.78 -6.58 -2.23
CA LEU A 21 -17.82 -5.54 -1.88
C LEU A 21 -17.70 -4.49 -2.99
N GLN A 22 -17.63 -4.93 -4.25
CA GLN A 22 -17.61 -4.02 -5.41
C GLN A 22 -18.85 -3.10 -5.43
N SER A 23 -20.03 -3.64 -5.11
CA SER A 23 -21.25 -2.84 -5.04
C SER A 23 -21.26 -1.83 -3.88
N GLN A 24 -20.62 -2.16 -2.76
CA GLN A 24 -20.52 -1.30 -1.59
C GLN A 24 -19.52 -0.16 -1.79
N MET A 25 -18.39 -0.44 -2.44
CA MET A 25 -17.36 0.56 -2.77
C MET A 25 -17.85 1.60 -3.79
N SER A 26 -18.83 1.23 -4.62
CA SER A 26 -19.42 2.09 -5.66
C SER A 26 -20.77 2.69 -5.27
N ALA A 27 -21.29 2.37 -4.09
CA ALA A 27 -22.55 2.93 -3.61
C ALA A 27 -22.35 4.40 -3.19
N PRO A 28 -23.25 5.31 -3.61
CA PRO A 28 -23.26 6.66 -3.06
C PRO A 28 -23.49 6.58 -1.55
N ALA A 29 -23.03 7.60 -0.80
CA ALA A 29 -23.34 7.74 0.61
C ALA A 29 -24.86 7.54 0.79
N VAL A 30 -25.23 6.46 1.50
CA VAL A 30 -26.63 6.13 1.74
C VAL A 30 -27.24 7.26 2.56
N ASP A 31 -28.51 7.59 2.34
CA ASP A 31 -29.31 8.39 3.28
C ASP A 31 -29.38 7.62 4.60
N VAL A 32 -28.36 7.78 5.43
CA VAL A 32 -28.30 7.20 6.76
C VAL A 32 -29.22 7.98 7.66
N ASP A 33 -29.88 7.28 8.59
CA ASP A 33 -30.50 7.93 9.74
C ASP A 33 -29.47 8.87 10.38
N GLU A 34 -29.76 10.16 10.34
CA GLU A 34 -28.89 11.25 10.78
C GLU A 34 -28.43 11.02 12.23
N ALA A 35 -29.26 10.36 13.05
CA ALA A 35 -28.93 9.99 14.43
C ALA A 35 -27.91 8.83 14.52
N GLU A 36 -27.99 7.85 13.62
CA GLU A 36 -27.04 6.72 13.53
C GLU A 36 -25.69 7.22 12.98
N ALA A 37 -25.72 8.07 11.95
CA ALA A 37 -24.55 8.73 11.39
C ALA A 37 -23.86 9.63 12.43
N GLN A 38 -24.63 10.41 13.19
CA GLN A 38 -24.08 11.27 14.24
C GLN A 38 -23.47 10.46 15.39
N LYS A 39 -24.15 9.39 15.84
CA LYS A 39 -23.63 8.53 16.91
C LYS A 39 -22.35 7.79 16.50
N ARG A 40 -22.25 7.36 15.23
CA ARG A 40 -21.00 6.79 14.68
C ARG A 40 -19.92 7.84 14.53
N THR A 41 -20.24 9.03 14.04
CA THR A 41 -19.31 10.17 13.96
C THR A 41 -18.72 10.48 15.34
N GLU A 42 -19.55 10.56 16.38
CA GLU A 42 -19.10 10.77 17.77
C GLU A 42 -18.28 9.62 18.34
N ALA A 43 -18.50 8.38 17.88
CA ALA A 43 -17.71 7.22 18.29
C ALA A 43 -16.34 7.19 17.60
N ILE A 44 -16.29 7.53 16.31
CA ILE A 44 -15.06 7.57 15.52
C ILE A 44 -14.22 8.79 15.93
N ALA A 45 -14.83 9.95 16.16
CA ALA A 45 -14.17 11.18 16.63
C ALA A 45 -13.63 11.09 18.08
N LYS A 46 -13.86 10.00 18.81
CA LYS A 46 -13.18 9.75 20.11
C LYS A 46 -11.80 9.14 19.93
N ASN A 47 -11.44 8.72 18.72
CA ASN A 47 -10.10 8.30 18.33
C ASN A 47 -9.71 9.04 17.04
N ASP A 48 -9.25 10.29 17.20
CA ASP A 48 -8.95 11.23 16.11
C ASP A 48 -8.12 10.60 14.98
N ALA A 49 -7.18 9.71 15.30
CA ALA A 49 -6.33 9.04 14.32
C ALA A 49 -7.10 8.05 13.42
N HIS A 50 -8.00 7.24 13.99
CA HIS A 50 -8.84 6.33 13.19
C HIS A 50 -9.90 7.08 12.39
N PHE A 51 -10.41 8.20 12.90
CA PHE A 51 -11.26 9.09 12.10
C PHE A 51 -10.51 9.53 10.85
N LEU A 52 -9.37 10.18 11.00
CA LEU A 52 -8.61 10.71 9.86
C LEU A 52 -8.15 9.62 8.89
N LEU A 53 -7.64 8.50 9.40
CA LEU A 53 -7.22 7.36 8.57
C LEU A 53 -8.37 6.83 7.72
N ASN A 54 -9.52 6.54 8.33
CA ASN A 54 -10.68 6.08 7.58
C ASN A 54 -11.18 7.15 6.61
N GLY A 55 -11.11 8.44 6.97
CA GLY A 55 -11.45 9.52 6.04
C GLY A 55 -10.63 9.45 4.75
N MET A 56 -9.32 9.24 4.85
CA MET A 56 -8.45 9.03 3.68
C MET A 56 -8.80 7.75 2.92
N VAL A 57 -8.89 6.60 3.60
CA VAL A 57 -9.19 5.31 2.95
C VAL A 57 -10.52 5.36 2.20
N CYS A 58 -11.53 5.95 2.83
CA CYS A 58 -12.87 5.96 2.29
C CYS A 58 -13.06 7.00 1.17
N MET A 59 -12.32 8.12 1.16
CA MET A 59 -12.39 9.16 0.11
C MET A 59 -11.40 8.96 -1.03
N GLU A 60 -10.19 8.52 -0.70
CA GLU A 60 -9.02 8.62 -1.56
C GLU A 60 -8.50 7.24 -1.97
N GLN A 61 -9.08 6.15 -1.47
CA GLN A 61 -8.62 4.80 -1.78
C GLN A 61 -9.77 3.94 -2.34
N LEU A 62 -10.72 3.51 -1.49
CA LEU A 62 -11.77 2.56 -1.90
C LEU A 62 -12.57 2.96 -3.16
N PRO A 63 -12.98 4.22 -3.39
CA PRO A 63 -13.78 4.58 -4.56
C PRO A 63 -13.06 4.35 -5.90
N PHE A 64 -11.73 4.33 -5.88
CA PHE A 64 -10.88 4.26 -7.08
C PHE A 64 -10.25 2.89 -7.29
N GLU A 65 -10.50 1.97 -6.38
CA GLU A 65 -9.93 0.63 -6.41
C GLU A 65 -10.79 -0.36 -7.19
N ASP A 66 -10.19 -1.51 -7.48
CA ASP A 66 -10.89 -2.68 -8.00
C ASP A 66 -10.30 -3.96 -7.40
N VAL A 67 -11.20 -4.87 -7.02
CA VAL A 67 -10.82 -6.13 -6.38
C VAL A 67 -9.97 -7.01 -7.29
N GLN A 68 -10.17 -6.96 -8.62
CA GLN A 68 -9.34 -7.74 -9.56
C GLN A 68 -7.93 -7.17 -9.68
N THR A 69 -7.79 -5.84 -9.68
CA THR A 69 -6.45 -5.20 -9.62
C THR A 69 -5.71 -5.62 -8.35
N ALA A 70 -6.38 -5.61 -7.20
CA ALA A 70 -5.78 -6.05 -5.95
C ALA A 70 -5.38 -7.53 -5.97
N LEU A 71 -6.25 -8.40 -6.48
CA LEU A 71 -5.92 -9.82 -6.71
C LEU A 71 -4.68 -9.98 -7.61
N ALA A 72 -4.59 -9.21 -8.70
CA ALA A 72 -3.46 -9.26 -9.61
C ALA A 72 -2.15 -8.88 -8.91
N LEU A 73 -2.16 -7.83 -8.11
CA LEU A 73 -0.96 -7.37 -7.39
C LEU A 73 -0.54 -8.32 -6.28
N LYS A 74 -1.51 -8.93 -5.59
CA LYS A 74 -1.22 -10.01 -4.65
C LYS A 74 -0.54 -11.19 -5.33
N ASN A 75 -0.96 -11.55 -6.54
CA ASN A 75 -0.35 -12.62 -7.30
C ASN A 75 1.03 -12.25 -7.89
N ASP A 76 1.33 -10.96 -8.03
CA ASP A 76 2.65 -10.46 -8.46
C ASP A 76 3.67 -10.38 -7.31
N LEU A 77 3.25 -10.55 -6.05
CA LEU A 77 4.16 -10.61 -4.92
C LEU A 77 5.11 -11.81 -5.03
N THR A 78 6.37 -11.62 -4.63
CA THR A 78 7.37 -12.70 -4.56
C THR A 78 6.92 -13.83 -3.63
N ILE A 79 6.27 -13.47 -2.50
CA ILE A 79 5.73 -14.42 -1.54
C ILE A 79 4.24 -14.07 -1.26
N PRO A 80 3.29 -14.51 -2.10
CA PRO A 80 1.88 -14.15 -1.97
C PRO A 80 1.25 -14.55 -0.64
N ALA A 81 1.82 -15.55 0.04
CA ALA A 81 1.37 -16.01 1.36
C ALA A 81 1.53 -14.96 2.47
N LEU A 82 2.41 -13.96 2.29
CA LEU A 82 2.59 -12.88 3.27
C LEU A 82 1.44 -11.88 3.29
N ALA A 83 0.67 -11.77 2.21
CA ALA A 83 -0.49 -10.87 2.11
C ALA A 83 -1.76 -11.46 2.74
N THR A 84 -1.63 -12.13 3.89
CA THR A 84 -2.75 -12.85 4.54
C THR A 84 -2.99 -12.44 5.99
N THR A 85 -2.18 -11.54 6.56
CA THR A 85 -2.02 -11.41 8.01
C THR A 85 -2.70 -10.21 8.67
N ASP A 86 -3.43 -9.40 7.91
CA ASP A 86 -3.95 -8.11 8.38
C ASP A 86 -5.47 -7.93 8.16
N SER A 87 -6.04 -6.84 8.69
CA SER A 87 -7.48 -6.53 8.54
C SER A 87 -7.85 -6.41 7.07
N GLY A 88 -8.40 -7.48 6.51
CA GLY A 88 -8.60 -7.58 5.07
C GLY A 88 -9.68 -6.64 4.52
N LEU A 89 -9.70 -6.50 3.19
CA LEU A 89 -10.59 -5.65 2.39
C LEU A 89 -12.03 -5.50 2.94
N ALA A 90 -12.66 -6.60 3.39
CA ALA A 90 -14.01 -6.55 3.93
C ALA A 90 -14.15 -5.67 5.19
N THR A 91 -13.11 -5.60 6.01
CA THR A 91 -13.05 -4.72 7.19
C THR A 91 -12.95 -3.26 6.76
N GLU A 92 -12.13 -2.95 5.75
CA GLU A 92 -11.97 -1.59 5.23
C GLU A 92 -13.27 -1.08 4.60
N VAL A 93 -13.90 -1.88 3.73
CA VAL A 93 -15.22 -1.55 3.16
C VAL A 93 -16.27 -1.38 4.27
N GLY A 94 -16.24 -2.23 5.29
CA GLY A 94 -17.10 -2.12 6.46
C GLY A 94 -16.89 -0.81 7.25
N ASN A 95 -15.65 -0.36 7.39
CA ASN A 95 -15.31 0.91 8.06
C ASN A 95 -15.81 2.13 7.27
N CYS A 96 -15.88 2.01 5.95
CA CYS A 96 -16.36 3.07 5.06
C CYS A 96 -17.87 3.10 4.88
N THR A 97 -18.58 2.05 5.30
CA THR A 97 -20.04 2.02 5.27
C THR A 97 -20.61 3.12 6.16
N ASN A 98 -21.33 4.07 5.55
CA ASN A 98 -21.91 5.26 6.20
C ASN A 98 -20.87 6.22 6.83
N TYR A 99 -19.62 6.20 6.35
CA TYR A 99 -18.64 7.19 6.76
C TYR A 99 -19.07 8.57 6.21
N PRO A 100 -19.06 9.65 7.02
CA PRO A 100 -19.58 10.95 6.61
C PRO A 100 -18.63 11.65 5.64
N MET A 101 -18.87 11.46 4.34
CA MET A 101 -17.98 11.86 3.25
C MET A 101 -18.66 12.70 2.20
N GLY A 102 -17.89 13.56 1.53
CA GLY A 102 -18.31 14.21 0.29
C GLY A 102 -18.14 13.28 -0.93
N GLU A 103 -18.38 13.82 -2.12
CA GLU A 103 -18.02 13.11 -3.35
C GLU A 103 -16.49 13.11 -3.53
N PRO A 104 -15.85 11.95 -3.79
CA PRO A 104 -14.43 11.89 -4.12
C PRO A 104 -14.09 12.71 -5.36
N ASP A 105 -12.94 13.39 -5.37
CA ASP A 105 -12.44 14.05 -6.57
C ASP A 105 -11.98 12.99 -7.58
N PRO A 106 -12.64 12.86 -8.75
CA PRO A 106 -12.32 11.81 -9.70
C PRO A 106 -10.90 11.92 -10.28
N THR A 107 -10.24 13.08 -10.13
CA THR A 107 -8.89 13.34 -10.64
C THR A 107 -7.78 12.94 -9.66
N TYR A 108 -8.12 12.57 -8.42
CA TYR A 108 -7.13 12.27 -7.37
C TYR A 108 -6.14 11.17 -7.79
N HIS A 109 -6.60 10.18 -8.57
CA HIS A 109 -5.79 9.03 -9.05
C HIS A 109 -5.25 9.21 -10.46
N GLU A 110 -5.34 10.41 -11.05
CA GLU A 110 -4.70 10.63 -12.34
C GLU A 110 -3.18 10.44 -12.22
N PRO A 111 -2.54 9.68 -13.14
CA PRO A 111 -1.11 9.45 -13.07
C PRO A 111 -0.31 10.75 -13.07
N VAL A 112 0.62 10.86 -12.12
CA VAL A 112 1.56 11.98 -12.08
C VAL A 112 2.59 11.79 -13.18
N ASN A 113 2.70 12.77 -14.07
CA ASN A 113 3.73 12.83 -15.10
C ASN A 113 4.75 13.91 -14.70
N SER A 114 6.04 13.55 -14.67
CA SER A 114 7.11 14.47 -14.27
C SER A 114 8.44 14.13 -14.94
N ASP A 115 9.26 15.15 -15.17
CA ASP A 115 10.65 15.07 -15.60
C ASP A 115 11.65 15.37 -14.47
N ILE A 116 11.14 15.71 -13.28
CA ILE A 116 11.95 15.89 -12.07
C ILE A 116 12.56 14.54 -11.69
N PRO A 117 13.90 14.44 -11.51
CA PRO A 117 14.53 13.23 -11.00
C PRO A 117 13.81 12.70 -9.76
N THR A 118 13.40 11.44 -9.79
CA THR A 118 12.63 10.82 -8.69
C THR A 118 13.23 9.48 -8.27
N LEU A 119 13.51 9.31 -6.98
CA LEU A 119 13.90 8.03 -6.41
C LEU A 119 12.68 7.31 -5.87
N ILE A 120 12.39 6.12 -6.39
CA ILE A 120 11.33 5.24 -5.89
C ILE A 120 12.00 4.11 -5.12
N LEU A 121 11.67 3.96 -3.84
CA LEU A 121 12.20 2.91 -2.98
C LEU A 121 11.07 1.93 -2.65
N GLN A 122 11.26 0.65 -2.96
CA GLN A 122 10.21 -0.36 -2.86
C GLN A 122 10.71 -1.63 -2.18
N GLY A 123 10.04 -2.08 -1.12
CA GLY A 123 10.33 -3.38 -0.50
C GLY A 123 9.90 -4.53 -1.41
N GLU A 124 10.74 -5.55 -1.55
CA GLU A 124 10.44 -6.74 -2.37
C GLU A 124 9.25 -7.54 -1.85
N PHE A 125 9.06 -7.57 -0.52
CA PHE A 125 7.99 -8.33 0.15
C PHE A 125 6.91 -7.40 0.73
N ASP A 126 6.82 -6.16 0.27
CA ASP A 126 5.83 -5.21 0.77
C ASP A 126 4.42 -5.67 0.36
N THR A 127 3.59 -6.01 1.34
CA THR A 127 2.19 -6.43 1.14
C THR A 127 1.20 -5.29 1.28
N ARG A 128 1.64 -4.12 1.80
CA ARG A 128 0.82 -2.93 2.02
C ARG A 128 0.86 -2.00 0.82
N THR A 129 2.05 -1.78 0.27
CA THR A 129 2.29 -1.05 -0.97
C THR A 129 3.06 -1.95 -1.92
N PRO A 130 2.35 -2.85 -2.65
CA PRO A 130 2.97 -3.91 -3.44
C PRO A 130 3.94 -3.41 -4.51
N ILE A 131 4.90 -4.26 -4.88
CA ILE A 131 5.93 -3.92 -5.89
C ILE A 131 5.37 -3.40 -7.21
N GLY A 132 4.18 -3.87 -7.62
CA GLY A 132 3.50 -3.37 -8.80
C GLY A 132 3.19 -1.88 -8.73
N ASN A 133 2.95 -1.30 -7.55
CA ASN A 133 2.71 0.14 -7.38
C ASN A 133 3.95 0.95 -7.76
N GLY A 134 5.12 0.53 -7.25
CA GLY A 134 6.40 1.16 -7.58
C GLY A 134 6.73 1.06 -9.06
N ARG A 135 6.42 -0.09 -9.70
CA ARG A 135 6.58 -0.26 -11.16
C ARG A 135 5.64 0.64 -11.95
N SER A 136 4.35 0.67 -11.60
CA SER A 136 3.38 1.53 -12.28
C SER A 136 3.70 3.02 -12.12
N LEU A 137 4.26 3.45 -10.98
CA LEU A 137 4.74 4.82 -10.82
C LEU A 137 5.95 5.10 -11.71
N SER A 138 6.94 4.19 -11.73
CA SER A 138 8.14 4.29 -12.58
C SER A 138 7.77 4.45 -14.06
N GLU A 139 6.75 3.74 -14.55
CA GLU A 139 6.27 3.85 -15.93
C GLU A 139 5.73 5.24 -16.31
N GLN A 140 5.33 6.06 -15.34
CA GLN A 140 4.76 7.40 -15.54
C GLN A 140 5.78 8.54 -15.39
N LEU A 141 6.96 8.22 -14.85
CA LEU A 141 8.02 9.19 -14.59
C LEU A 141 9.09 9.06 -15.66
N SER A 142 9.43 10.16 -16.33
CA SER A 142 10.40 10.12 -17.43
C SER A 142 11.87 10.11 -16.97
N ASN A 143 12.09 10.37 -15.68
CA ASN A 143 13.40 10.46 -15.05
C ASN A 143 13.34 9.90 -13.63
N ASP A 144 13.16 8.59 -13.50
CA ASP A 144 13.13 7.92 -12.21
C ASP A 144 14.30 6.95 -11.99
N THR A 145 14.47 6.56 -10.74
CA THR A 145 15.30 5.43 -10.33
C THR A 145 14.47 4.58 -9.38
N LEU A 146 13.91 3.48 -9.88
CA LEU A 146 13.27 2.45 -9.07
C LEU A 146 14.32 1.52 -8.45
N VAL A 147 14.38 1.48 -7.12
CA VAL A 147 15.21 0.56 -6.34
C VAL A 147 14.29 -0.43 -5.62
N ILE A 148 14.45 -1.71 -5.93
CA ILE A 148 13.80 -2.80 -5.18
C ILE A 148 14.75 -3.27 -4.07
N ILE A 149 14.31 -3.19 -2.82
CA ILE A 149 15.08 -3.55 -1.63
C ILE A 149 14.81 -5.03 -1.32
N PRO A 150 15.82 -5.93 -1.45
CA PRO A 150 15.61 -7.35 -1.26
C PRO A 150 15.19 -7.70 0.16
N GLN A 151 14.28 -8.66 0.29
CA GLN A 151 13.85 -9.23 1.58
C GLN A 151 13.35 -8.24 2.63
N VAL A 152 12.71 -7.15 2.19
CA VAL A 152 12.05 -6.21 3.10
C VAL A 152 10.59 -6.06 2.72
N GLY A 153 9.74 -6.07 3.75
CA GLY A 153 8.33 -5.73 3.62
C GLY A 153 8.10 -4.21 3.61
N HIS A 154 7.07 -3.78 4.33
CA HIS A 154 6.76 -2.36 4.51
C HIS A 154 7.81 -1.65 5.39
N GLU A 155 7.94 -0.33 5.24
CA GLU A 155 8.85 0.56 6.01
C GLU A 155 10.37 0.28 5.83
N ILE A 156 10.84 0.42 4.59
CA ILE A 156 12.24 0.20 4.20
C ILE A 156 13.26 1.23 4.74
N TRP A 157 12.82 2.44 5.12
CA TRP A 157 13.71 3.46 5.66
C TRP A 157 13.73 3.42 7.18
N THR A 158 14.83 2.95 7.76
CA THR A 158 14.98 2.84 9.21
C THR A 158 15.86 3.91 9.85
N SER A 159 16.94 4.34 9.19
CA SER A 159 17.84 5.39 9.70
C SER A 159 18.67 6.00 8.58
N ALA A 160 19.24 7.19 8.83
CA ALA A 160 20.14 7.85 7.88
C ALA A 160 21.44 7.04 7.62
N THR A 161 21.84 6.18 8.55
CA THR A 161 23.05 5.36 8.44
C THR A 161 22.80 3.98 7.83
N SER A 162 21.54 3.59 7.62
CA SER A 162 21.21 2.33 6.96
C SER A 162 21.59 2.40 5.48
N CYS A 163 21.73 1.24 4.83
CA CYS A 163 21.99 1.15 3.39
C CYS A 163 20.97 1.97 2.57
N VAL A 164 19.68 1.80 2.85
CA VAL A 164 18.59 2.56 2.20
C VAL A 164 18.69 4.06 2.51
N GLY A 165 19.02 4.43 3.76
CA GLY A 165 19.22 5.82 4.14
C GLY A 165 20.38 6.50 3.40
N GLN A 166 21.49 5.78 3.20
CA GLN A 166 22.64 6.27 2.43
C GLN A 166 22.31 6.43 0.94
N ILE A 167 21.52 5.51 0.35
CA ILE A 167 20.99 5.64 -1.01
C ILE A 167 20.16 6.92 -1.14
N SER A 168 19.23 7.15 -0.21
CA SER A 168 18.40 8.37 -0.21
C SER A 168 19.21 9.65 -0.08
N ILE A 169 20.21 9.68 0.81
CA ILE A 169 21.09 10.84 0.98
C ILE A 169 21.91 11.10 -0.29
N ALA A 170 22.45 10.06 -0.92
CA ALA A 170 23.21 10.18 -2.16
C ALA A 170 22.34 10.76 -3.27
N PHE A 171 21.12 10.26 -3.44
CA PHE A 171 20.17 10.77 -4.41
C PHE A 171 19.79 12.24 -4.15
N ILE A 172 19.42 12.61 -2.92
CA ILE A 172 19.08 14.01 -2.59
C ILE A 172 20.27 14.95 -2.84
N SER A 173 21.50 14.47 -2.63
CA SER A 173 22.71 15.27 -2.82
C SER A 173 23.08 15.47 -4.29
N ASN A 174 22.80 14.48 -5.15
CA ASN A 174 23.05 14.55 -6.58
C ASN A 174 22.01 13.72 -7.37
N PRO A 175 20.81 14.26 -7.59
CA PRO A 175 19.69 13.49 -8.13
C PRO A 175 19.85 13.08 -9.61
N GLU A 176 20.79 13.72 -10.33
CA GLU A 176 21.16 13.37 -11.72
C GLU A 176 22.12 12.17 -11.80
N GLN A 177 22.61 11.68 -10.65
CA GLN A 177 23.52 10.55 -10.58
C GLN A 177 22.85 9.38 -9.87
N ALA A 178 22.88 8.22 -10.52
CA ALA A 178 22.39 6.98 -9.90
C ALA A 178 23.17 6.71 -8.59
N PRO A 179 22.47 6.48 -7.46
CA PRO A 179 23.11 6.19 -6.19
C PRO A 179 23.81 4.82 -6.22
N ASP A 180 24.84 4.64 -5.38
CA ASP A 180 25.49 3.34 -5.21
C ASP A 180 24.57 2.38 -4.44
N LEU A 181 24.21 1.27 -5.09
CA LEU A 181 23.32 0.24 -4.54
C LEU A 181 24.07 -0.98 -3.98
N SER A 182 25.40 -0.97 -3.96
CA SER A 182 26.23 -2.14 -3.62
C SER A 182 25.99 -2.68 -2.21
N CYS A 183 25.55 -1.84 -1.27
CA CYS A 183 25.20 -2.28 0.09
C CYS A 183 23.97 -3.21 0.12
N LEU A 184 23.10 -3.18 -0.90
CA LEU A 184 21.96 -4.10 -0.99
C LEU A 184 22.39 -5.54 -1.30
N ALA A 185 23.58 -5.75 -1.88
CA ALA A 185 24.08 -7.09 -2.21
C ALA A 185 24.32 -7.97 -0.96
N GLN A 186 24.41 -7.36 0.23
CA GLN A 186 24.55 -8.06 1.50
C GLN A 186 23.23 -8.67 1.98
N ARG A 187 22.09 -8.23 1.45
CA ARG A 187 20.77 -8.79 1.77
C ARG A 187 20.56 -10.08 0.97
N GLN A 188 20.93 -11.22 1.55
CA GLN A 188 20.72 -12.57 0.99
C GLN A 188 19.76 -13.40 1.83
N GLU A 189 18.94 -14.22 1.17
CA GLU A 189 17.99 -15.09 1.85
C GLU A 189 18.76 -16.19 2.59
N HIS A 190 18.63 -16.20 3.91
CA HIS A 190 19.15 -17.26 4.76
C HIS A 190 17.99 -18.12 5.25
N PHE A 191 17.82 -19.29 4.64
CA PHE A 191 16.91 -20.31 5.13
C PHE A 191 17.65 -21.23 6.09
N SER A 192 17.13 -21.39 7.31
CA SER A 192 17.61 -22.37 8.29
C SER A 192 16.54 -23.44 8.47
N LEU A 193 16.98 -24.70 8.59
CA LEU A 193 16.07 -25.77 8.99
C LEU A 193 15.69 -25.63 10.48
N PRO A 194 14.52 -26.14 10.92
CA PRO A 194 14.06 -26.01 12.31
C PRO A 194 15.04 -26.52 13.37
N ASP A 195 15.90 -27.47 12.99
CA ASP A 195 16.88 -28.09 13.89
C ASP A 195 18.27 -27.41 13.83
N GLU A 196 18.44 -26.38 13.00
CA GLU A 196 19.69 -25.63 12.90
C GLU A 196 19.66 -24.41 13.83
N PRO A 197 20.78 -24.11 14.51
CA PRO A 197 20.87 -22.89 15.31
C PRO A 197 20.70 -21.67 14.40
N LEU A 198 19.78 -20.77 14.76
CA LEU A 198 19.60 -19.49 14.08
C LEU A 198 20.91 -18.72 14.11
N THR A 199 21.60 -18.66 12.98
CA THR A 199 22.70 -17.72 12.80
C THR A 199 22.08 -16.34 12.63
N SER A 200 22.44 -15.39 13.49
CA SER A 200 21.94 -14.02 13.35
C SER A 200 22.35 -13.47 11.98
N SER A 201 21.39 -13.15 11.13
CA SER A 201 21.60 -12.28 9.98
C SER A 201 21.71 -10.83 10.47
N GLU A 202 22.78 -10.15 10.06
CA GLU A 202 23.00 -8.70 10.29
C GLU A 202 22.11 -7.83 9.39
#